data_AF-A0A9X2YGR9-F1
#
_entry.id   AF-A0A9X2YGR9-F1
#
_cell.length_a   1.000
_cell.length_b   1.000
_cell.length_c   1.000
_cell.angle_alpha   90.00
_cell.angle_beta   90.00
_cell.angle_gamma   90.00
#
_symmetry.space_group_name_H-M   'P 1'
#
loop_
_entity.id
_entity.type
_entity.pdbx_description
1 polymer ?
#
loop_
_entity_poly.entity_id
_entity_poly.type
_entity_poly.pdbx_seq_one_letter_code
_entity_poly.pdbx_strand_id
1 'polypeptide(L)'
;MARDSGGGGPPWGAVADAGRVGGRGDRVPRRDRYQRTAAAPGAQPGSRNGYRAVTVKTTAGPVTLERPKLRGTTAAFASRLFGKNVTKTNALESLVIASFVRGLSVRDVEATLADALGDQAAISKSTVSQV
;
A
#
# COMPACT_ATOMS: atom_id res chain seq x y z
N MET A 1 -57.62 -52.02 46.10
CA MET A 1 -56.53 -52.87 46.61
C MET A 1 -55.42 -52.83 45.59
N ALA A 2 -54.17 -52.41 45.83
CA ALA A 2 -53.41 -51.80 46.92
C ALA A 2 -52.23 -51.07 46.22
N ARG A 3 -52.05 -49.75 46.39
CA ARG A 3 -50.94 -49.08 47.10
C ARG A 3 -49.59 -49.83 47.14
N ASP A 4 -48.57 -49.24 46.52
CA ASP A 4 -47.35 -48.65 47.13
C ASP A 4 -46.51 -48.03 45.99
N SER A 5 -46.06 -46.76 45.96
CA SER A 5 -45.38 -45.85 46.89
C SER A 5 -43.86 -45.81 46.64
N GLY A 6 -43.38 -44.62 46.23
CA GLY A 6 -41.98 -44.25 46.08
C GLY A 6 -41.91 -43.05 45.12
N GLY A 7 -41.83 -41.79 45.52
CA GLY A 7 -41.25 -41.24 46.74
C GLY A 7 -39.84 -40.72 46.43
N GLY A 8 -39.75 -39.57 45.75
CA GLY A 8 -38.49 -38.89 45.44
C GLY A 8 -38.74 -37.43 45.10
N GLY A 9 -38.84 -36.58 46.13
CA GLY A 9 -38.94 -35.12 45.97
C GLY A 9 -37.63 -34.48 45.51
N PRO A 10 -37.67 -33.25 44.94
CA PRO A 10 -36.53 -32.58 44.33
C PRO A 10 -35.76 -31.76 45.37
N PRO A 11 -34.45 -31.47 45.18
CA PRO A 11 -33.97 -30.22 45.77
C PRO A 11 -32.73 -29.57 45.14
N TRP A 12 -32.75 -29.09 43.89
CA TRP A 12 -31.84 -27.97 43.51
C TRP A 12 -32.57 -27.11 42.46
N GLY A 13 -33.21 -26.00 42.81
CA GLY A 13 -32.57 -24.87 43.45
C GLY A 13 -32.39 -23.78 42.40
N ALA A 14 -33.50 -23.15 42.01
CA ALA A 14 -33.48 -21.86 41.35
C ALA A 14 -32.69 -20.89 42.23
N VAL A 15 -31.64 -20.29 41.67
CA VAL A 15 -30.98 -19.14 42.29
C VAL A 15 -31.13 -17.97 41.34
N ALA A 16 -31.64 -16.90 41.93
CA ALA A 16 -32.09 -15.68 41.31
C ALA A 16 -30.99 -14.91 40.58
N ASP A 17 -31.45 -14.16 39.60
CA ASP A 17 -30.81 -12.98 39.04
C ASP A 17 -30.36 -12.03 40.16
N ALA A 18 -29.05 -11.75 40.19
CA ALA A 18 -28.47 -10.69 40.99
C ALA A 18 -27.53 -9.90 40.07
N GLY A 19 -27.94 -8.66 39.82
CA GLY A 19 -27.37 -7.80 38.81
C GLY A 19 -25.86 -7.62 38.92
N ARG A 20 -25.23 -7.58 37.75
CA ARG A 20 -23.94 -6.91 37.57
C ARG A 20 -24.10 -5.83 36.50
N VAL A 21 -24.32 -4.61 36.97
CA VAL A 21 -24.05 -3.39 36.20
C VAL A 21 -22.53 -3.33 36.00
N GLY A 22 -22.07 -3.86 34.86
CA GLY A 22 -20.68 -3.81 34.42
C GLY A 22 -20.62 -3.08 33.09
N GLY A 23 -19.90 -1.96 33.08
CA GLY A 23 -19.88 -0.97 31.99
C GLY A 23 -19.76 -1.55 30.59
N ARG A 24 -20.46 -0.90 29.65
CA ARG A 24 -20.30 -1.05 28.21
C ARG A 24 -18.90 -0.56 27.81
N GLY A 25 -17.89 -1.36 28.12
CA GLY A 25 -16.64 -1.36 27.40
C GLY A 25 -16.97 -1.77 25.97
N ASP A 26 -16.90 -0.79 25.10
CA ASP A 26 -16.71 -0.84 23.66
C ASP A 26 -15.85 -2.04 23.27
N ARG A 27 -16.50 -3.19 23.15
CA ARG A 27 -15.93 -4.40 22.57
C ARG A 27 -15.63 -4.06 21.12
N VAL A 28 -14.36 -3.78 20.84
CA VAL A 28 -13.85 -3.75 19.47
C VAL A 28 -14.22 -5.12 18.87
N PRO A 29 -15.08 -5.18 17.83
CA PRO A 29 -15.51 -6.45 17.26
C PRO A 29 -14.28 -7.24 16.82
N ARG A 30 -14.16 -8.47 17.32
CA ARG A 30 -13.09 -9.37 16.90
C ARG A 30 -13.30 -9.65 15.42
N ARG A 31 -12.33 -9.28 14.57
CA ARG A 31 -12.38 -9.60 13.14
C ARG A 31 -12.30 -11.10 12.95
N ASP A 32 -13.22 -11.65 12.16
CA ASP A 32 -13.09 -13.02 11.71
C ASP A 32 -11.83 -13.17 10.87
N ARG A 33 -11.17 -14.33 10.98
CA ARG A 33 -10.00 -14.66 10.17
C ARG A 33 -10.45 -14.52 8.70
N TYR A 34 -9.78 -13.68 7.93
CA TYR A 34 -10.10 -13.26 6.54
C TYR A 34 -11.04 -12.05 6.33
N GLN A 35 -11.55 -11.39 7.38
CA GLN A 35 -12.32 -10.16 7.18
C GLN A 35 -11.42 -9.03 6.65
N ARG A 36 -11.53 -8.74 5.35
CA ARG A 36 -10.73 -7.70 4.68
C ARG A 36 -11.07 -6.34 5.27
N THR A 37 -10.04 -5.50 5.44
CA THR A 37 -10.18 -4.12 5.92
C THR A 37 -11.27 -3.31 5.21
N ALA A 38 -11.58 -3.63 3.94
CA ALA A 38 -12.69 -3.03 3.19
C ALA A 38 -14.07 -3.13 3.86
N ALA A 39 -14.27 -4.03 4.83
CA ALA A 39 -15.51 -4.13 5.61
C ALA A 39 -15.54 -3.22 6.86
N ALA A 40 -14.46 -2.50 7.16
CA ALA A 40 -14.39 -1.58 8.29
C ALA A 40 -14.94 -0.19 7.90
N PRO A 41 -15.70 0.48 8.78
CA PRO A 41 -16.11 1.87 8.56
C PRO A 41 -14.88 2.77 8.31
N GLY A 42 -14.87 3.50 7.19
CA GLY A 42 -13.78 4.41 6.80
C GLY A 42 -12.61 3.77 6.03
N ALA A 43 -12.67 2.47 5.71
CA ALA A 43 -11.65 1.84 4.88
C ALA A 43 -11.73 2.33 3.43
N GLN A 44 -10.58 2.69 2.86
CA GLN A 44 -10.50 3.02 1.44
C GLN A 44 -10.83 1.79 0.59
N PRO A 45 -11.65 1.94 -0.47
CA PRO A 45 -11.97 0.83 -1.34
C PRO A 45 -10.71 0.31 -2.02
N GLY A 46 -10.65 -1.02 -2.14
CA GLY A 46 -9.60 -1.73 -2.84
C GLY A 46 -8.57 -2.41 -1.94
N SER A 47 -7.83 -3.34 -2.54
CA SER A 47 -6.81 -4.14 -1.87
C SER A 47 -5.58 -4.28 -2.76
N ARG A 48 -4.41 -4.39 -2.14
CA ARG A 48 -3.18 -4.77 -2.85
C ARG A 48 -3.27 -6.22 -3.31
N ASN A 49 -2.98 -6.46 -4.58
CA ASN A 49 -2.92 -7.78 -5.19
C ASN A 49 -1.58 -7.97 -5.92
N GLY A 50 -0.53 -8.21 -5.13
CA GLY A 50 0.83 -8.38 -5.63
C GLY A 50 1.53 -7.08 -6.03
N TYR A 51 2.67 -7.25 -6.71
CA TYR A 51 3.57 -6.18 -7.11
C TYR A 51 3.94 -6.26 -8.60
N ARG A 52 4.47 -5.16 -9.12
CA ARG A 52 5.07 -5.04 -10.45
C ARG A 52 6.42 -4.38 -10.30
N ALA A 53 7.48 -4.98 -10.81
CA ALA A 53 8.77 -4.32 -10.94
C ALA A 53 8.65 -3.08 -11.85
N VAL A 54 9.23 -1.97 -11.40
CA VAL A 54 9.38 -0.71 -12.14
C VAL A 54 10.80 -0.21 -11.95
N THR A 55 11.49 0.07 -13.05
CA THR A 55 12.84 0.65 -13.01
C THR A 55 12.76 2.16 -13.14
N VAL A 56 13.42 2.86 -12.22
CA VAL A 56 13.55 4.32 -12.21
C VAL A 56 14.99 4.69 -12.44
N LYS A 57 15.26 5.51 -13.46
CA LYS A 57 16.60 6.07 -13.72
C LYS A 57 16.91 7.15 -12.69
N THR A 58 18.03 7.00 -11.99
CA THR A 58 18.51 7.95 -11.00
C THR A 58 19.94 8.39 -11.36
N THR A 59 20.45 9.41 -10.69
CA THR A 59 21.85 9.84 -10.84
C THR A 59 22.85 8.81 -10.34
N ALA A 60 22.44 7.87 -9.48
CA ALA A 60 23.28 6.77 -9.01
C ALA A 60 23.14 5.50 -9.87
N GLY A 61 22.41 5.57 -10.98
CA GLY A 61 22.07 4.42 -11.82
C GLY A 61 20.60 3.99 -11.73
N PRO A 62 20.21 2.94 -12.48
CA PRO A 62 18.86 2.43 -12.49
C PRO A 62 18.52 1.70 -11.18
N VAL A 63 17.39 2.06 -10.57
CA VAL A 63 16.86 1.41 -9.35
C VAL A 63 15.56 0.70 -9.66
N THR A 64 15.49 -0.60 -9.34
CA THR A 64 14.27 -1.40 -9.50
C THR A 64 13.43 -1.37 -8.23
N LEU A 65 12.16 -1.01 -8.37
CA LEU A 65 11.20 -0.86 -7.29
C LEU A 65 10.02 -1.79 -7.48
N GLU A 66 9.50 -2.34 -6.38
CA GLU A 66 8.28 -3.15 -6.38
C GLU A 66 7.04 -2.28 -6.19
N ARG A 67 6.31 -2.04 -7.29
CA ARG A 67 5.12 -1.21 -7.29
C ARG A 67 3.87 -2.02 -6.92
N PRO A 68 3.11 -1.62 -5.87
CA PRO A 68 1.86 -2.30 -5.51
C PRO A 68 0.82 -2.28 -6.63
N LYS A 69 0.23 -3.43 -6.94
CA LYS A 69 -0.95 -3.54 -7.81
C LYS A 69 -2.21 -3.41 -6.96
N LEU A 70 -3.10 -2.49 -7.29
CA LEU A 70 -4.39 -2.36 -6.59
C LEU A 70 -5.50 -3.10 -7.37
N ARG A 71 -6.51 -3.58 -6.63
CA ARG A 71 -7.74 -4.23 -7.13
C ARG A 71 -8.94 -3.71 -6.36
N GLY A 72 -10.11 -3.70 -6.98
CA GLY A 72 -11.35 -3.26 -6.31
C GLY A 72 -11.39 -1.75 -6.03
N THR A 73 -10.62 -0.96 -6.77
CA THR A 73 -10.60 0.50 -6.71
C THR A 73 -10.27 1.08 -8.07
N THR A 74 -10.86 2.23 -8.39
CA THR A 74 -10.54 3.03 -9.59
C THR A 74 -9.34 3.95 -9.37
N ALA A 75 -8.90 4.13 -8.12
CA ALA A 75 -7.75 4.95 -7.79
C ALA A 75 -6.44 4.23 -8.17
N ALA A 76 -5.65 4.86 -9.06
CA ALA A 76 -4.30 4.40 -9.36
C ALA A 76 -3.36 4.65 -8.17
N PHE A 77 -2.50 3.67 -7.85
CA PHE A 77 -1.45 3.84 -6.86
C PHE A 77 -0.47 4.95 -7.30
N ALA A 78 -0.33 5.99 -6.49
CA ALA A 78 0.65 7.05 -6.65
C ALA A 78 1.65 6.99 -5.50
N SER A 79 2.94 6.84 -5.80
CA SER A 79 3.97 7.02 -4.79
C SER A 79 4.02 8.49 -4.37
N ARG A 80 4.27 8.78 -3.09
CA ARG A 80 4.52 10.16 -2.66
C ARG A 80 5.84 10.70 -3.22
N LEU A 81 6.83 9.82 -3.42
CA LEU A 81 8.15 10.17 -3.93
C LEU A 81 8.20 10.21 -5.46
N PHE A 82 7.44 9.34 -6.12
CA PHE A 82 7.53 9.10 -7.58
C PHE A 82 6.20 9.27 -8.31
N GLY A 83 5.13 9.76 -7.68
CA GLY A 83 3.84 9.95 -8.34
C GLY A 83 3.27 8.69 -9.03
N LYS A 84 2.49 8.90 -10.10
CA LYS A 84 1.77 7.83 -10.81
C LYS A 84 2.57 7.19 -11.94
N ASN A 85 3.50 7.85 -12.62
CA ASN A 85 4.17 7.27 -13.81
C ASN A 85 5.65 7.64 -13.92
N VAL A 86 6.35 7.88 -12.82
CA VAL A 86 7.74 8.31 -12.88
C VAL A 86 8.67 7.16 -13.22
N THR A 87 9.49 7.36 -14.24
CA THR A 87 10.56 6.48 -14.72
C THR A 87 11.95 7.08 -14.51
N LYS A 88 12.03 8.32 -14.02
CA LYS A 88 13.28 9.07 -13.80
C LYS A 88 13.13 10.06 -12.65
N THR A 89 14.19 10.33 -11.90
CA THR A 89 14.13 11.28 -10.77
C THR A 89 14.13 12.74 -11.22
N ASN A 90 13.47 13.63 -10.48
CA ASN A 90 13.50 15.09 -10.71
C ASN A 90 14.93 15.66 -10.72
N ALA A 91 15.85 15.08 -9.93
CA ALA A 91 17.26 15.47 -9.93
C ALA A 91 17.89 15.29 -11.32
N LEU A 92 17.54 14.21 -12.01
CA LEU A 92 18.04 13.90 -13.35
C LEU A 92 17.47 14.86 -14.40
N GLU A 93 16.19 15.22 -14.29
CA GLU A 93 15.57 16.25 -15.15
C GLU A 93 16.18 17.63 -14.93
N SER A 94 16.49 17.97 -13.67
CA SER A 94 17.15 19.23 -13.32
C SER A 94 18.54 19.34 -13.96
N LEU A 95 19.29 18.23 -14.04
CA LEU A 95 20.58 18.20 -14.75
C LEU A 95 20.40 18.44 -16.26
N VAL A 96 19.39 17.84 -16.89
CA VAL A 96 19.08 18.07 -18.31
C VAL A 96 18.77 19.55 -18.57
N ILE A 97 17.91 20.15 -17.75
CA ILE A 97 17.58 21.58 -17.84
C ILE A 97 18.84 22.44 -17.64
N ALA A 98 19.63 22.13 -16.63
CA ALA A 98 20.87 22.85 -16.32
C ALA A 98 21.91 22.75 -17.45
N SER A 99 21.91 21.66 -18.21
CA SER A 99 22.75 21.47 -19.39
C SER A 99 22.27 22.31 -20.58
N PHE A 100 20.96 22.40 -20.81
CA PHE A 100 20.41 23.30 -21.84
C PHE A 100 20.66 24.77 -21.52
N VAL A 101 20.54 25.18 -20.24
CA VAL A 101 20.90 26.53 -19.80
C VAL A 101 22.37 26.87 -20.08
N ARG A 102 23.26 25.85 -20.07
CA ARG A 102 24.68 25.99 -20.42
C ARG A 102 24.95 25.96 -21.93
N GLY A 103 23.93 25.81 -22.78
CA GLY A 103 24.06 25.82 -24.24
C GLY A 103 24.43 24.49 -24.88
N LEU A 104 24.31 23.37 -24.15
CA LEU A 104 24.60 22.04 -24.69
C LEU A 104 23.51 21.57 -25.67
N SER A 105 23.93 20.93 -26.77
CA SER A 105 22.97 20.30 -27.69
C SER A 105 22.40 19.02 -27.08
N VAL A 106 21.25 18.52 -27.59
CA VAL A 106 20.66 17.25 -27.13
C VAL A 106 21.67 16.10 -27.16
N ARG A 107 22.57 16.08 -28.17
CA ARG A 107 23.61 15.05 -28.30
C ARG A 107 24.68 15.20 -27.21
N ASP A 108 25.09 16.43 -26.92
CA ASP A 108 26.09 16.71 -25.89
C ASP A 108 25.51 16.47 -24.49
N VAL A 109 24.23 16.76 -24.26
CA VAL A 109 23.55 16.43 -23.00
C VAL A 109 23.52 14.92 -22.77
N GLU A 110 23.15 14.13 -23.79
CA GLU A 110 23.16 12.67 -23.68
C GLU A 110 24.58 12.13 -23.40
N ALA A 111 25.58 12.60 -24.16
CA ALA A 111 26.97 12.17 -23.99
C ALA A 111 27.51 12.54 -22.61
N THR A 112 27.35 13.80 -22.17
CA THR A 112 27.83 14.25 -20.86
C THR A 112 27.18 13.51 -19.69
N LEU A 113 25.88 13.16 -19.79
CA LEU A 113 25.20 12.36 -18.77
C LEU A 113 25.65 10.90 -18.77
N ALA A 114 25.88 10.31 -19.95
CA ALA A 114 26.42 8.95 -20.05
C ALA A 114 27.84 8.87 -19.47
N ASP A 115 28.69 9.86 -19.78
CA ASP A 115 30.06 9.93 -19.27
C ASP A 115 30.09 10.15 -17.74
N ALA A 116 29.24 11.02 -17.21
CA ALA A 116 29.25 11.37 -15.79
C ALA A 116 28.55 10.35 -14.89
N LEU A 117 27.46 9.73 -15.36
CA LEU A 117 26.59 8.86 -14.55
C LEU A 117 26.72 7.37 -14.95
N GLY A 118 27.48 7.09 -16.02
CA GLY A 118 27.62 5.77 -16.62
C GLY A 118 26.50 5.42 -17.59
N ASP A 119 26.79 4.51 -18.52
CA ASP A 119 25.87 4.07 -19.59
C ASP A 119 24.52 3.56 -19.07
N GLN A 120 24.50 2.98 -17.88
CA GLN A 120 23.28 2.44 -17.26
C GLN A 120 22.31 3.55 -16.81
N ALA A 121 22.82 4.75 -16.51
CA ALA A 121 22.04 5.92 -16.17
C ALA A 121 21.70 6.79 -17.41
N ALA A 122 22.27 6.46 -18.58
CA ALA A 122 22.12 7.24 -19.79
C ALA A 122 20.64 7.43 -20.18
N ILE A 123 20.31 8.66 -20.57
CA ILE A 123 18.97 9.07 -20.98
C ILE A 123 18.97 9.18 -22.50
N SER A 124 17.98 8.60 -23.18
CA SER A 124 17.91 8.68 -24.65
C SER A 124 17.73 10.13 -25.12
N LYS A 125 18.23 10.46 -26.31
CA LYS A 125 17.95 11.74 -27.00
C LYS A 125 16.48 12.17 -26.96
N SER A 126 15.57 11.22 -27.21
CA SER A 126 14.12 11.48 -27.17
C SER A 126 13.63 11.89 -25.78
N THR A 127 14.17 11.27 -24.73
CA THR A 127 13.83 11.58 -23.35
C THR A 127 14.45 12.91 -22.91
N VAL A 128 15.66 13.22 -23.36
CA VAL A 128 16.32 14.52 -23.15
C VAL A 128 15.51 15.65 -23.81
N SER A 129 15.03 15.43 -25.03
CA SER A 129 14.21 16.41 -25.77
C SER A 129 12.79 16.62 -25.21
N GLN A 130 12.30 15.70 -24.38
CA GLN A 130 10.96 15.77 -23.78
C GLN A 130 10.94 16.52 -22.43
N VAL A 131 12.10 16.59 -21.76
CA VAL A 131 12.26 17.38 -20.53
C VAL A 131 12.13 18.87 -20.87
#